data_AF-G5LSV2-F1
#
_entry.id   AF-G5LSV2-F1
#
_cell.length_a   1.000
_cell.length_b   1.000
_cell.length_c   1.000
_cell.angle_alpha   90.00
_cell.angle_beta   90.00
_cell.angle_gamma   90.00
#
_symmetry.space_group_name_H-M   'P 1'
#
loop_
_entity.id
_entity.type
_entity.pdbx_description
1 polymer ?
#
loop_
_entity_poly.entity_id
_entity_poly.type
_entity_poly.pdbx_seq_one_letter_code
_entity_poly.pdbx_strand_id
1 'polypeptide(L)'
;EDGATDYLDRLEIRERERTGLDTLKVGYNAVHGYYIQISRGQSHLAPINYVRRQTLKNAERYIIPELKEYEDKVLTSKGKALALEKQLYDELFDLLLPHLADLQQSANALAELDVLVNLAERAWTLNYTCPTFTDKPGIRITEGRHPVVEQVLNEPFIANPLNLSPQRRMLIITGPNMGGKSTYMRQTALIALLAYIGSYVPAQNVEIGPIDRIFTRVGAADDLASGRSTFMVEMTETANILHNATENSLVLMDEIGRGTSTYDGLSLAWACAENLANKIKALI
;
A
#
# COMPACT_ATOMS: atom_id res chain seq x y z
N GLU A 1 -28.34 -8.64 -29.93
CA GLU A 1 -27.97 -7.42 -30.67
C GLU A 1 -28.34 -7.50 -32.15
N ASP A 2 -28.41 -8.70 -32.72
CA ASP A 2 -28.66 -8.94 -34.15
C ASP A 2 -29.94 -8.35 -34.73
N GLY A 3 -31.04 -8.35 -33.97
CA GLY A 3 -32.32 -7.84 -34.50
C GLY A 3 -32.31 -6.35 -34.84
N ALA A 4 -31.42 -5.58 -34.21
CA ALA A 4 -31.40 -4.14 -34.39
C ALA A 4 -30.56 -3.68 -35.58
N THR A 5 -29.42 -4.32 -35.79
CA THR A 5 -28.55 -4.13 -36.95
C THR A 5 -29.17 -4.73 -38.20
N ASP A 6 -29.73 -5.93 -38.10
CA ASP A 6 -30.35 -6.64 -39.24
C ASP A 6 -31.59 -5.90 -39.79
N TYR A 7 -32.37 -5.23 -38.94
CA TYR A 7 -33.47 -4.38 -39.41
C TYR A 7 -32.97 -3.17 -40.20
N LEU A 8 -31.93 -2.50 -39.70
CA LEU A 8 -31.38 -1.29 -40.33
C LEU A 8 -30.67 -1.60 -41.65
N ASP A 9 -29.97 -2.73 -41.72
CA ASP A 9 -29.31 -3.20 -42.94
C ASP A 9 -30.35 -3.57 -44.01
N ARG A 10 -31.43 -4.26 -43.63
CA ARG A 10 -32.54 -4.56 -44.54
C ARG A 10 -33.26 -3.29 -45.01
N LEU A 11 -33.47 -2.33 -44.12
CA LEU A 11 -34.06 -1.03 -44.47
C LEU A 11 -33.16 -0.25 -45.43
N GLU A 12 -31.84 -0.25 -45.21
CA GLU A 12 -30.88 0.41 -46.09
C GLU A 12 -30.92 -0.18 -47.51
N ILE A 13 -30.86 -1.50 -47.64
CA ILE A 13 -30.90 -2.18 -48.94
C ILE A 13 -32.24 -1.90 -49.64
N ARG A 14 -33.36 -2.07 -48.93
CA ARG A 14 -34.71 -1.86 -49.48
C ARG A 14 -34.92 -0.44 -49.99
N GLU A 15 -34.51 0.57 -49.21
CA GLU A 15 -34.67 1.97 -49.61
C GLU A 15 -33.66 2.35 -50.72
N ARG A 16 -32.45 1.79 -50.72
CA ARG A 16 -31.47 1.98 -51.81
C ARG A 16 -32.00 1.43 -53.14
N GLU A 17 -32.55 0.22 -53.15
CA GLU A 17 -33.15 -0.40 -54.34
C GLU A 17 -34.42 0.33 -54.80
N ARG A 18 -35.29 0.71 -53.86
CA ARG A 18 -36.56 1.41 -54.16
C ARG A 18 -36.34 2.80 -54.76
N THR A 19 -35.33 3.53 -54.28
CA THR A 19 -35.07 4.91 -54.70
C THR A 19 -34.03 5.01 -55.82
N GLY A 20 -33.25 3.96 -56.06
CA GLY A 20 -32.13 3.98 -57.02
C GLY A 20 -30.95 4.85 -56.58
N LEU A 21 -30.90 5.28 -55.32
CA LEU A 21 -29.88 6.17 -54.78
C LEU A 21 -28.75 5.36 -54.12
N ASP A 22 -27.70 5.08 -54.89
CA ASP A 22 -26.53 4.30 -54.45
C ASP A 22 -25.83 4.87 -53.19
N THR A 23 -25.84 6.18 -52.98
CA THR A 23 -25.25 6.85 -51.81
C THR A 23 -26.09 6.76 -50.53
N LEU A 24 -27.30 6.18 -50.59
CA LEU A 24 -28.21 6.06 -49.45
C LEU A 24 -27.59 5.19 -48.35
N LYS A 25 -27.52 5.71 -47.12
CA LYS A 25 -27.08 4.96 -45.93
C LYS A 25 -27.99 5.21 -44.74
N VAL A 26 -28.24 4.19 -43.92
CA VAL A 26 -28.93 4.33 -42.64
C VAL A 26 -27.88 4.48 -41.54
N GLY A 27 -28.09 5.42 -40.62
CA GLY A 27 -27.14 5.67 -39.54
C GLY A 27 -27.83 6.17 -38.27
N TYR A 28 -27.05 6.30 -37.21
CA TYR A 28 -27.49 6.83 -35.93
C TYR A 28 -26.57 7.96 -35.46
N ASN A 29 -27.16 9.00 -34.87
CA ASN A 29 -26.44 10.05 -34.18
C ASN A 29 -27.08 10.29 -32.81
N ALA A 30 -26.27 10.48 -31.77
CA ALA A 30 -26.78 10.66 -30.41
C ALA A 30 -27.70 11.88 -30.23
N VAL A 31 -27.51 12.95 -31.03
CA VAL A 31 -28.29 14.20 -30.94
C VAL A 31 -29.56 14.13 -31.79
N HIS A 32 -29.46 13.51 -32.98
CA HIS A 32 -30.53 13.51 -33.98
C HIS A 32 -31.14 12.14 -34.25
N GLY A 33 -30.83 11.11 -33.45
CA GLY A 33 -31.38 9.76 -33.60
C GLY A 33 -30.96 9.05 -34.89
N TYR A 34 -31.75 8.07 -35.29
CA TYR A 34 -31.61 7.35 -36.56
C TYR A 34 -31.96 8.26 -37.74
N TYR A 35 -31.30 8.04 -38.87
CA TYR A 35 -31.53 8.81 -40.09
C TYR A 35 -31.21 7.99 -41.34
N ILE A 36 -31.81 8.41 -42.46
CA ILE A 36 -31.42 8.02 -43.81
C ILE A 36 -30.61 9.17 -44.40
N GLN A 37 -29.37 8.90 -44.81
CA GLN A 37 -28.44 9.88 -45.36
C GLN A 37 -28.34 9.70 -46.87
N ILE A 38 -28.46 10.80 -47.62
CA ILE A 38 -28.30 10.86 -49.07
C ILE A 38 -27.24 11.93 -49.38
N SER A 39 -26.39 11.70 -50.39
CA SER A 39 -25.43 12.71 -50.83
C SER A 39 -26.13 13.98 -51.35
N ARG A 40 -25.49 15.13 -51.21
CA ARG A 40 -26.08 16.42 -51.64
C ARG A 40 -26.35 16.48 -53.16
N GLY A 41 -25.58 15.74 -53.96
CA GLY A 41 -25.82 15.64 -55.40
C GLY A 41 -27.12 14.91 -55.75
N GLN A 42 -27.57 13.99 -54.89
CA GLN A 42 -28.75 13.16 -55.09
C GLN A 42 -29.95 13.56 -54.20
N SER A 43 -29.76 14.51 -53.27
CA SER A 43 -30.79 14.87 -52.29
C SER A 43 -32.07 15.44 -52.92
N HIS A 44 -31.97 16.07 -54.10
CA HIS A 44 -33.12 16.56 -54.86
C HIS A 44 -34.02 15.45 -55.42
N LEU A 45 -33.52 14.21 -55.48
CA LEU A 45 -34.27 13.01 -55.89
C LEU A 45 -34.87 12.27 -54.69
N ALA A 46 -34.67 12.77 -53.47
CA ALA A 46 -35.23 12.15 -52.28
C ALA A 46 -36.77 12.16 -52.37
N PRO A 47 -37.45 11.03 -52.05
CA PRO A 47 -38.90 10.97 -52.03
C PRO A 47 -39.54 12.02 -51.12
N ILE A 48 -40.72 12.52 -51.50
CA ILE A 48 -41.43 13.58 -50.74
C ILE A 48 -41.81 13.11 -49.31
N ASN A 49 -41.99 11.80 -49.10
CA ASN A 49 -42.29 11.23 -47.78
C ASN A 49 -41.07 11.22 -46.83
N TYR A 50 -39.91 11.69 -47.25
CA TYR A 50 -38.71 11.80 -46.41
C TYR A 50 -38.68 13.17 -45.72
N VAL A 51 -38.86 13.17 -44.41
CA VAL A 51 -38.84 14.41 -43.63
C VAL A 51 -37.40 14.77 -43.30
N ARG A 52 -36.92 15.93 -43.75
CA ARG A 52 -35.54 16.38 -43.52
C ARG A 52 -35.29 16.63 -42.03
N ARG A 53 -34.25 16.00 -41.48
CA ARG A 53 -33.87 16.07 -40.05
C ARG A 53 -32.59 16.86 -39.81
N GLN A 54 -31.61 16.79 -40.71
CA GLN A 54 -30.34 17.51 -40.59
C GLN A 54 -29.71 17.76 -41.97
N THR A 55 -29.15 18.96 -42.18
CA THR A 55 -28.40 19.31 -43.40
C THR A 55 -26.90 19.38 -43.07
N LEU A 56 -26.07 18.68 -43.85
CA LEU A 56 -24.61 18.70 -43.74
C LEU A 56 -23.99 19.31 -45.00
N LYS A 57 -22.69 19.62 -44.96
CA LYS A 57 -21.97 20.22 -46.09
C LYS A 57 -22.15 19.43 -47.39
N ASN A 58 -22.06 18.10 -47.31
CA ASN A 58 -22.04 17.17 -48.47
C ASN A 58 -23.18 16.13 -48.46
N ALA A 59 -24.11 16.19 -47.50
CA ALA A 59 -25.17 15.21 -47.36
C ALA A 59 -26.42 15.82 -46.72
N GLU A 60 -27.58 15.21 -46.97
CA GLU A 60 -28.82 15.52 -46.29
C GLU A 60 -29.33 14.28 -45.57
N ARG A 61 -29.82 14.47 -44.34
CA ARG A 61 -30.35 13.40 -43.48
C ARG A 61 -31.84 13.55 -43.29
N TYR A 62 -32.54 12.44 -43.40
CA TYR A 62 -33.98 12.34 -43.40
C TYR A 62 -34.46 11.31 -42.38
N ILE A 63 -35.74 11.40 -42.02
CA ILE A 63 -36.45 10.41 -41.23
C ILE A 63 -37.75 10.04 -41.95
N ILE A 64 -38.14 8.79 -41.82
CA ILE A 64 -39.44 8.27 -42.29
C ILE A 64 -40.22 7.73 -41.08
N PRO A 65 -41.56 7.69 -41.12
CA PRO A 65 -42.39 7.24 -40.00
C PRO A 65 -41.98 5.87 -39.44
N GLU A 66 -41.73 4.90 -40.32
CA GLU A 66 -41.29 3.54 -39.96
C GLU A 66 -39.96 3.53 -39.18
N LEU A 67 -38.98 4.34 -39.59
CA LEU A 67 -37.69 4.43 -38.88
C LEU A 67 -37.81 5.19 -37.56
N LYS A 68 -38.76 6.12 -37.44
CA LYS A 68 -39.03 6.84 -36.19
C LYS A 68 -39.70 5.94 -35.15
N GLU A 69 -40.67 5.13 -35.55
CA GLU A 69 -41.32 4.15 -34.67
C GLU A 69 -40.30 3.11 -34.17
N TYR A 70 -39.42 2.66 -35.05
CA TYR A 70 -38.32 1.78 -34.69
C TYR A 70 -37.32 2.44 -33.72
N GLU A 71 -36.92 3.70 -33.95
CA GLU A 71 -36.07 4.48 -33.04
C GLU A 71 -36.64 4.52 -31.62
N ASP A 72 -37.93 4.87 -31.49
CA ASP A 72 -38.58 5.01 -30.19
C ASP A 72 -38.66 3.65 -29.47
N LYS A 73 -38.94 2.56 -30.19
CA LYS A 73 -38.94 1.19 -29.65
C LYS A 73 -37.56 0.75 -29.15
N VAL A 74 -36.50 1.01 -29.94
CA VAL A 74 -35.12 0.63 -29.57
C VAL A 74 -34.64 1.42 -28.36
N LEU A 75 -34.84 2.75 -28.35
CA LEU A 75 -34.40 3.60 -27.24
C LEU A 75 -35.15 3.26 -25.94
N THR A 76 -36.46 3.02 -26.01
CA THR A 76 -37.25 2.58 -24.86
C THR A 76 -36.78 1.23 -24.32
N SER A 77 -36.50 0.28 -25.21
CA SER A 77 -36.04 -1.07 -24.83
C SER A 77 -34.64 -1.03 -24.21
N LYS A 78 -33.73 -0.22 -24.76
CA LYS A 78 -32.40 0.01 -24.16
C LYS A 78 -32.49 0.64 -22.77
N GLY A 79 -33.38 1.63 -22.58
CA GLY A 79 -33.62 2.24 -21.28
C GLY A 79 -34.15 1.24 -20.25
N LYS A 80 -35.13 0.40 -20.66
CA LYS A 80 -35.66 -0.67 -19.80
C LYS A 80 -34.61 -1.74 -19.45
N ALA A 81 -33.77 -2.12 -20.42
CA ALA A 81 -32.71 -3.09 -20.19
C ALA A 81 -31.69 -2.57 -19.17
N LEU A 82 -31.22 -1.33 -19.31
CA LEU A 82 -30.28 -0.71 -18.37
C LEU A 82 -30.89 -0.53 -16.97
N ALA A 83 -32.17 -0.15 -16.89
CA ALA A 83 -32.87 -0.04 -15.62
C ALA A 83 -32.98 -1.39 -14.90
N LEU A 84 -33.30 -2.45 -15.64
CA LEU A 84 -33.36 -3.81 -15.11
C LEU A 84 -31.97 -4.32 -14.71
N GLU A 85 -30.94 -4.06 -15.50
CA GLU A 85 -29.55 -4.42 -15.17
C GLU A 85 -29.11 -3.78 -13.86
N LYS A 86 -29.38 -2.48 -13.68
CA LYS A 86 -29.09 -1.79 -12.42
C LYS A 86 -29.86 -2.40 -11.25
N GLN A 87 -31.16 -2.67 -11.43
CA GLN A 87 -31.96 -3.31 -10.39
C GLN A 87 -31.38 -4.67 -9.99
N LEU A 88 -31.05 -5.53 -10.97
CA LEU A 88 -30.47 -6.84 -10.71
C LEU A 88 -29.08 -6.74 -10.05
N TYR A 89 -28.28 -5.74 -10.41
CA TYR A 89 -27.00 -5.48 -9.77
C TYR A 89 -27.17 -5.04 -8.31
N ASP A 90 -28.14 -4.16 -8.03
CA ASP A 90 -28.45 -3.73 -6.67
C ASP A 90 -28.99 -4.91 -5.83
N GLU A 91 -29.82 -5.79 -6.42
CA GLU A 91 -30.29 -7.03 -5.78
C GLU A 91 -29.14 -7.98 -5.40
N LEU A 92 -28.00 -7.96 -6.11
CA LEU A 92 -26.83 -8.73 -5.69
C LEU A 92 -26.27 -8.25 -4.34
N PHE A 93 -26.30 -6.95 -4.06
CA PHE A 93 -25.88 -6.45 -2.75
C PHE A 93 -26.80 -6.94 -1.64
N ASP A 94 -28.11 -6.92 -1.86
CA ASP A 94 -29.08 -7.44 -0.88
C ASP A 94 -28.86 -8.94 -0.59
N LEU A 95 -28.40 -9.71 -1.59
CA LEU A 95 -28.04 -11.12 -1.42
C LEU A 95 -26.68 -11.32 -0.73
N LEU A 96 -25.71 -10.42 -0.94
CA LEU A 96 -24.35 -10.55 -0.39
C LEU A 96 -24.20 -9.96 1.02
N LEU A 97 -24.89 -8.85 1.32
CA LEU A 97 -24.74 -8.11 2.57
C LEU A 97 -25.05 -8.94 3.84
N PRO A 98 -26.02 -9.87 3.85
CA PRO A 98 -26.21 -10.77 5.01
C PRO A 98 -24.98 -11.60 5.35
N HIS A 99 -24.08 -11.85 4.38
CA HIS A 99 -22.85 -12.62 4.55
C HIS A 99 -21.61 -11.74 4.76
N LEU A 100 -21.77 -10.42 4.95
CA LEU A 100 -20.64 -9.49 5.04
C LEU A 100 -19.68 -9.84 6.19
N ALA A 101 -20.21 -10.25 7.35
CA ALA A 101 -19.39 -10.62 8.49
C ALA A 101 -18.50 -11.84 8.19
N ASP A 102 -19.05 -12.86 7.53
CA ASP A 102 -18.32 -14.07 7.14
C ASP A 102 -17.27 -13.75 6.06
N LEU A 103 -17.61 -12.88 5.10
CA LEU A 103 -16.66 -12.40 4.08
C LEU A 103 -15.49 -11.62 4.70
N GLN A 104 -15.75 -10.76 5.69
CA GLN A 104 -14.70 -10.03 6.41
C GLN A 104 -13.81 -10.96 7.24
N GLN A 105 -14.39 -11.94 7.93
CA GLN A 105 -13.61 -12.96 8.65
C GLN A 105 -12.75 -13.78 7.68
N SER A 106 -13.31 -14.20 6.55
CA SER A 106 -12.56 -14.91 5.50
C SER A 106 -11.42 -14.06 4.97
N ALA A 107 -11.63 -12.77 4.69
CA ALA A 107 -10.59 -11.88 4.21
C ALA A 107 -9.47 -11.68 5.24
N ASN A 108 -9.81 -11.52 6.53
CA ASN A 108 -8.83 -11.40 7.60
C ASN A 108 -8.01 -12.68 7.77
N ALA A 109 -8.66 -13.85 7.72
CA ALA A 109 -7.96 -15.14 7.80
C ALA A 109 -7.04 -15.36 6.60
N LEU A 110 -7.45 -14.97 5.40
CA LEU A 110 -6.60 -15.03 4.20
C LEU A 110 -5.41 -14.06 4.30
N ALA A 111 -5.62 -12.86 4.84
CA ALA A 111 -4.55 -11.89 5.06
C ALA A 111 -3.54 -12.37 6.11
N GLU A 112 -4.00 -12.97 7.22
CA GLU A 112 -3.13 -13.56 8.22
C GLU A 112 -2.35 -14.75 7.65
N LEU A 113 -3.01 -15.60 6.86
CA LEU A 113 -2.35 -16.72 6.17
C LEU A 113 -1.26 -16.21 5.22
N ASP A 114 -1.53 -15.17 4.43
CA ASP A 114 -0.55 -14.55 3.54
C ASP A 114 0.68 -14.04 4.32
N VAL A 115 0.45 -13.33 5.43
CA VAL A 115 1.54 -12.85 6.32
C VAL A 115 2.36 -14.02 6.88
N LEU A 116 1.71 -15.04 7.43
CA LEU A 116 2.41 -16.19 8.03
C LEU A 116 3.18 -17.02 7.00
N VAL A 117 2.60 -17.24 5.82
CA VAL A 117 3.27 -17.94 4.71
C VAL A 117 4.47 -17.12 4.21
N ASN A 118 4.31 -15.81 4.06
CA ASN A 118 5.41 -14.92 3.71
C ASN A 118 6.53 -14.98 4.77
N LEU A 119 6.21 -14.89 6.07
CA LEU A 119 7.21 -14.98 7.13
C LEU A 119 7.93 -16.35 7.15
N ALA A 120 7.23 -17.44 6.87
CA ALA A 120 7.83 -18.77 6.75
C ALA A 120 8.78 -18.86 5.53
N GLU A 121 8.37 -18.30 4.38
CA GLU A 121 9.24 -18.21 3.19
C GLU A 121 10.48 -17.35 3.49
N ARG A 122 10.31 -16.17 4.09
CA ARG A 122 11.43 -15.31 4.50
C ARG A 122 12.37 -16.06 5.44
N ALA A 123 11.82 -16.81 6.39
CA ALA A 123 12.63 -17.53 7.36
C ALA A 123 13.51 -18.60 6.69
N TRP A 124 12.94 -19.35 5.74
CA TRP A 124 13.69 -20.35 4.98
C TRP A 124 14.74 -19.69 4.07
N THR A 125 14.32 -18.75 3.24
CA THR A 125 15.16 -18.13 2.21
C THR A 125 16.29 -17.28 2.80
N LEU A 126 16.06 -16.62 3.95
CA LEU A 126 17.05 -15.77 4.62
C LEU A 126 17.79 -16.47 5.77
N ASN A 127 17.54 -17.77 5.95
CA ASN A 127 18.14 -18.61 7.00
C ASN A 127 17.92 -18.02 8.40
N TYR A 128 16.67 -17.78 8.78
CA TYR A 128 16.29 -17.28 10.10
C TYR A 128 15.95 -18.44 11.03
N THR A 129 16.05 -18.20 12.34
CA THR A 129 15.77 -19.17 13.40
C THR A 129 14.56 -18.76 14.23
N CYS A 130 13.87 -19.73 14.83
CA CYS A 130 12.77 -19.44 15.74
C CYS A 130 13.33 -18.93 17.08
N PRO A 131 12.97 -17.72 17.55
CA PRO A 131 13.41 -17.24 18.85
C PRO A 131 12.67 -17.98 19.97
N THR A 132 13.27 -18.03 21.16
CA THR A 132 12.62 -18.53 22.38
C THR A 132 12.41 -17.39 23.38
N PHE A 133 11.32 -17.46 24.14
CA PHE A 133 10.99 -16.45 25.14
C PHE A 133 11.34 -16.92 26.54
N THR A 134 11.71 -15.98 27.41
CA THR A 134 12.02 -16.24 28.82
C THR A 134 11.23 -15.29 29.73
N ASP A 135 10.99 -15.70 30.98
CA ASP A 135 10.17 -14.92 31.93
C ASP A 135 10.88 -13.68 32.50
N LYS A 136 12.20 -13.56 32.30
CA LYS A 136 13.03 -12.51 32.91
C LYS A 136 13.65 -11.62 31.85
N PRO A 137 13.83 -10.31 32.11
CA PRO A 137 14.46 -9.40 31.16
C PRO A 137 15.85 -9.89 30.74
N GLY A 138 16.12 -9.86 29.45
CA GLY A 138 17.41 -10.26 28.90
C GLY A 138 17.33 -10.53 27.40
N ILE A 139 18.47 -10.47 26.73
CA ILE A 139 18.59 -10.78 25.30
C ILE A 139 19.87 -11.56 25.11
N ARG A 140 19.77 -12.80 24.64
CA ARG A 140 20.90 -13.62 24.22
C ARG A 140 20.79 -13.86 22.72
N ILE A 141 21.82 -13.50 21.97
CA ILE A 141 21.89 -13.68 20.51
C ILE A 141 23.20 -14.39 20.19
N THR A 142 23.12 -15.44 19.38
CA THR A 142 24.27 -16.15 18.80
C THR A 142 24.28 -15.92 17.29
N GLU A 143 25.40 -15.46 16.74
CA GLU A 143 25.57 -15.15 15.31
C GLU A 143 24.43 -14.26 14.75
N GLY A 144 24.11 -13.16 15.43
CA GLY A 144 23.07 -12.21 15.02
C GLY A 144 23.50 -11.33 13.85
N ARG A 145 22.58 -11.08 12.92
CA ARG A 145 22.79 -10.29 11.70
C ARG A 145 21.76 -9.16 11.61
N HIS A 146 22.13 -8.08 10.92
CA HIS A 146 21.19 -7.00 10.63
C HIS A 146 20.34 -7.34 9.38
N PRO A 147 19.01 -7.51 9.50
CA PRO A 147 18.18 -8.12 8.45
C PRO A 147 18.15 -7.34 7.12
N VAL A 148 18.36 -6.02 7.16
CA VAL A 148 18.45 -5.18 5.95
C VAL A 148 19.88 -5.07 5.40
N VAL A 149 20.84 -4.72 6.26
CA VAL A 149 22.24 -4.49 5.83
C VAL A 149 22.85 -5.77 5.23
N GLU A 150 22.50 -6.96 5.74
CA GLU A 150 23.00 -8.23 5.18
C GLU A 150 22.54 -8.47 3.72
N GLN A 151 21.43 -7.85 3.30
CA GLN A 151 20.87 -8.02 1.94
C GLN A 151 21.39 -7.00 0.94
N VAL A 152 21.89 -5.85 1.44
CA VAL A 152 22.34 -4.72 0.60
C VAL A 152 23.85 -4.71 0.43
N LEU A 153 24.60 -5.29 1.38
CA LEU A 153 26.04 -5.43 1.24
C LEU A 153 26.38 -6.42 0.11
N ASN A 154 27.35 -6.04 -0.73
CA ASN A 154 27.91 -6.93 -1.75
C ASN A 154 28.93 -7.94 -1.17
N GLU A 155 29.24 -7.81 0.12
CA GLU A 155 30.16 -8.65 0.86
C GLU A 155 29.44 -9.36 2.03
N PRO A 156 29.95 -10.50 2.51
CA PRO A 156 29.32 -11.23 3.61
C PRO A 156 29.18 -10.37 4.88
N PHE A 157 27.99 -10.34 5.46
CA PHE A 157 27.75 -9.69 6.75
C PHE A 157 28.42 -10.47 7.89
N ILE A 158 29.19 -9.79 8.74
CA ILE A 158 29.81 -10.41 9.92
C ILE A 158 28.80 -10.50 11.06
N ALA A 159 28.41 -11.72 11.41
CA ALA A 159 27.49 -11.99 12.49
C ALA A 159 28.11 -11.69 13.87
N ASN A 160 27.30 -11.26 14.84
CA ASN A 160 27.77 -10.85 16.16
C ASN A 160 26.92 -11.43 17.30
N PRO A 161 27.53 -11.84 18.42
CA PRO A 161 26.80 -12.27 19.61
C PRO A 161 26.31 -11.07 20.44
N LEU A 162 25.30 -11.29 21.29
CA LEU A 162 24.87 -10.36 22.33
C LEU A 162 24.49 -11.13 23.60
N ASN A 163 24.84 -10.59 24.76
CA ASN A 163 24.39 -11.11 26.04
C ASN A 163 24.03 -9.95 26.98
N LEU A 164 22.73 -9.74 27.15
CA LEU A 164 22.12 -8.81 28.09
C LEU A 164 21.31 -9.59 29.12
N SER A 165 21.47 -9.23 30.39
CA SER A 165 20.76 -9.83 31.52
C SER A 165 20.55 -8.80 32.63
N PRO A 166 19.76 -9.10 33.68
CA PRO A 166 19.60 -8.19 34.80
C PRO A 166 20.91 -7.95 35.58
N GLN A 167 21.96 -8.73 35.36
CA GLN A 167 23.30 -8.51 35.92
C GLN A 167 24.22 -7.78 34.93
N ARG A 168 24.01 -7.98 33.63
CA ARG A 168 24.73 -7.36 32.53
C ARG A 168 23.75 -6.57 31.66
N ARG A 169 23.18 -5.51 32.23
CA ARG A 169 22.07 -4.76 31.63
C ARG A 169 22.51 -3.61 30.73
N MET A 170 23.75 -3.16 30.85
CA MET A 170 24.31 -2.04 30.09
C MET A 170 25.61 -2.45 29.42
N LEU A 171 25.72 -2.18 28.12
CA LEU A 171 26.96 -2.35 27.36
C LEU A 171 27.49 -1.00 26.89
N ILE A 172 28.73 -0.69 27.28
CA ILE A 172 29.47 0.44 26.72
C ILE A 172 30.21 -0.05 25.48
N ILE A 173 29.69 0.30 24.30
CA ILE A 173 30.25 -0.12 23.01
C ILE A 173 31.18 0.97 22.51
N THR A 174 32.47 0.66 22.41
CA THR A 174 33.51 1.56 21.89
C THR A 174 34.12 1.00 20.62
N GLY A 175 34.77 1.86 19.83
CA GLY A 175 35.41 1.48 18.58
C GLY A 175 35.49 2.64 17.59
N PRO A 176 36.30 2.53 16.53
CA PRO A 176 36.45 3.57 15.52
C PRO A 176 35.12 3.91 14.83
N ASN A 177 35.05 5.10 14.23
CA ASN A 177 33.96 5.44 13.33
C ASN A 177 33.93 4.45 12.16
N MET A 178 32.72 4.10 11.69
CA MET A 178 32.48 3.03 10.71
C MET A 178 32.78 1.59 11.20
N GLY A 179 33.13 1.38 12.47
CA GLY A 179 33.34 0.04 13.06
C GLY A 179 32.07 -0.77 13.34
N GLY A 180 30.91 -0.39 12.77
CA GLY A 180 29.67 -1.16 12.91
C GLY A 180 28.88 -0.98 14.22
N LYS A 181 29.27 -0.05 15.11
CA LYS A 181 28.60 0.18 16.41
C LYS A 181 27.09 0.42 16.28
N SER A 182 26.69 1.38 15.44
CA SER A 182 25.27 1.70 15.21
C SER A 182 24.52 0.54 14.53
N THR A 183 25.19 -0.21 13.65
CA THR A 183 24.64 -1.42 13.03
C THR A 183 24.37 -2.49 14.08
N TYR A 184 25.27 -2.69 15.03
CA TYR A 184 25.14 -3.65 16.13
C TYR A 184 23.99 -3.29 17.10
N MET A 185 23.80 -2.00 17.39
CA MET A 185 22.65 -1.56 18.18
C MET A 185 21.34 -1.77 17.39
N ARG A 186 21.27 -1.29 16.14
CA ARG A 186 20.07 -1.42 15.31
C ARG A 186 19.65 -2.88 15.05
N GLN A 187 20.61 -3.79 14.81
CA GLN A 187 20.28 -5.20 14.64
C GLN A 187 19.62 -5.79 15.89
N THR A 188 20.03 -5.35 17.08
CA THR A 188 19.46 -5.84 18.35
C THR A 188 17.99 -5.44 18.47
N ALA A 189 17.67 -4.17 18.17
CA ALA A 189 16.29 -3.68 18.16
C ALA A 189 15.43 -4.38 17.09
N LEU A 190 15.99 -4.62 15.90
CA LEU A 190 15.27 -5.30 14.82
C LEU A 190 15.03 -6.79 15.11
N ILE A 191 15.99 -7.48 15.72
CA ILE A 191 15.82 -8.86 16.18
C ILE A 191 14.73 -8.93 17.25
N ALA A 192 14.73 -7.99 18.20
CA ALA A 192 13.66 -7.90 19.20
C ALA A 192 12.29 -7.67 18.55
N LEU A 193 12.18 -6.73 17.62
CA LEU A 193 10.95 -6.44 16.89
C LEU A 193 10.43 -7.68 16.15
N LEU A 194 11.30 -8.36 15.38
CA LEU A 194 10.93 -9.55 14.62
C LEU A 194 10.43 -10.68 15.53
N ALA A 195 11.09 -10.90 16.66
CA ALA A 195 10.65 -11.90 17.63
C ALA A 195 9.23 -11.60 18.13
N TYR A 196 8.94 -10.34 18.49
CA TYR A 196 7.66 -9.95 19.08
C TYR A 196 6.49 -9.83 18.09
N ILE A 197 6.74 -9.81 16.78
CA ILE A 197 5.67 -9.95 15.77
C ILE A 197 5.37 -11.42 15.42
N GLY A 198 6.07 -12.39 16.03
CA GLY A 198 5.92 -13.82 15.73
C GLY A 198 6.74 -14.30 14.52
N SER A 199 7.69 -13.50 14.03
CA SER A 199 8.60 -13.90 12.95
C SER A 199 9.78 -14.71 13.50
N TYR A 200 10.41 -15.47 12.60
CA TYR A 200 11.77 -15.97 12.82
C TYR A 200 12.75 -14.79 12.72
N VAL A 201 13.96 -14.96 13.27
CA VAL A 201 14.96 -13.89 13.45
C VAL A 201 16.31 -14.19 12.77
N PRO A 202 17.06 -13.17 12.30
CA PRO A 202 18.32 -13.32 11.58
C PRO A 202 19.51 -13.69 12.49
N ALA A 203 19.48 -14.88 13.09
CA ALA A 203 20.51 -15.36 14.02
C ALA A 203 20.59 -16.89 14.01
N GLN A 204 21.62 -17.46 14.63
CA GLN A 204 21.68 -18.91 14.86
C GLN A 204 20.80 -19.33 16.05
N ASN A 205 20.80 -18.54 17.13
CA ASN A 205 19.92 -18.75 18.29
C ASN A 205 19.59 -17.40 18.95
N VAL A 206 18.35 -17.26 19.43
CA VAL A 206 17.90 -16.09 20.20
C VAL A 206 17.03 -16.52 21.38
N GLU A 207 17.36 -16.00 22.56
CA GLU A 207 16.53 -16.07 23.75
C GLU A 207 16.22 -14.64 24.21
N ILE A 208 14.94 -14.30 24.32
CA ILE A 208 14.49 -12.93 24.61
C ILE A 208 13.50 -12.89 25.77
N GLY A 209 13.75 -12.01 26.72
CA GLY A 209 12.86 -11.70 27.84
C GLY A 209 11.79 -10.67 27.49
N PRO A 210 10.84 -10.37 28.40
CA PRO A 210 9.81 -9.37 28.20
C PRO A 210 10.41 -8.00 27.85
N ILE A 211 9.89 -7.37 26.79
CA ILE A 211 10.22 -6.00 26.40
C ILE A 211 8.93 -5.18 26.32
N ASP A 212 8.86 -4.07 27.04
CA ASP A 212 7.69 -3.19 27.02
C ASP A 212 7.82 -2.06 25.99
N ARG A 213 9.04 -1.53 25.81
CA ARG A 213 9.35 -0.41 24.93
C ARG A 213 10.75 -0.53 24.34
N ILE A 214 10.88 -0.11 23.09
CA ILE A 214 12.18 0.10 22.44
C ILE A 214 12.39 1.60 22.29
N PHE A 215 13.41 2.13 22.97
CA PHE A 215 13.83 3.51 22.85
C PHE A 215 15.08 3.59 21.99
N THR A 216 15.13 4.57 21.09
CA THR A 216 16.31 4.80 20.26
C THR A 216 16.67 6.27 20.30
N ARG A 217 17.89 6.55 20.73
CA ARG A 217 18.58 7.80 20.44
C ARG A 217 19.71 7.50 19.48
N VAL A 218 19.40 7.47 18.19
CA VAL A 218 20.41 7.41 17.13
C VAL A 218 20.51 8.81 16.52
N GLY A 219 21.73 9.31 16.31
CA GLY A 219 21.95 10.68 15.83
C GLY A 219 21.01 11.04 14.68
N ALA A 220 20.23 12.11 14.84
CA ALA A 220 19.35 12.60 13.79
C ALA A 220 20.19 13.03 12.59
N ALA A 221 19.77 12.67 11.38
CA ALA A 221 20.17 13.43 10.21
C ALA A 221 19.56 14.83 10.38
N ASP A 222 20.36 15.88 10.22
CA ASP A 222 20.02 17.27 10.55
C ASP A 222 18.60 17.66 10.12
N ASP A 223 17.70 17.87 11.09
CA ASP A 223 16.43 18.56 10.85
C ASP A 223 16.64 20.07 10.98
N LEU A 224 17.32 20.64 9.98
CA LEU A 224 17.55 22.07 9.82
C LEU A 224 16.23 22.88 9.68
N ALA A 225 15.08 22.23 9.49
CA ALA A 225 13.80 22.89 9.24
C ALA A 225 13.07 23.35 10.52
N SER A 226 13.42 22.79 11.70
CA SER A 226 12.64 22.98 12.93
C SER A 226 13.03 24.20 13.79
N GLY A 227 14.11 24.91 13.45
CA GLY A 227 14.59 26.08 14.21
C GLY A 227 15.05 25.78 15.65
N ARG A 228 15.22 24.50 16.01
CA ARG A 228 15.68 24.03 17.32
C ARG A 228 17.16 23.63 17.24
N SER A 229 17.93 23.93 18.28
CA SER A 229 19.33 23.45 18.39
C SER A 229 19.35 21.92 18.40
N THR A 230 20.28 21.31 17.65
CA THR A 230 20.50 19.86 17.61
C THR A 230 20.71 19.28 19.01
N PHE A 231 21.42 20.01 19.87
CA PHE A 231 21.62 19.65 21.27
C PHE A 231 20.32 19.65 22.07
N MET A 232 19.42 20.62 21.84
CA MET A 232 18.14 20.68 22.56
C MET A 232 17.22 19.51 22.18
N VAL A 233 17.17 19.15 20.90
CA VAL A 233 16.41 17.97 20.43
C VAL A 233 16.97 16.70 21.07
N GLU A 234 18.30 16.55 21.04
CA GLU A 234 18.99 15.43 21.67
C GLU A 234 18.70 15.30 23.18
N MET A 235 18.71 16.42 23.91
CA MET A 235 18.40 16.43 25.34
C MET A 235 16.93 16.14 25.62
N THR A 236 16.02 16.59 24.75
CA THR A 236 14.58 16.31 24.90
C THR A 236 14.28 14.82 24.67
N GLU A 237 14.91 14.21 23.65
CA GLU A 237 14.81 12.77 23.41
C GLU A 237 15.41 11.97 24.58
N THR A 238 16.59 12.37 25.07
CA THR A 238 17.22 11.74 26.23
C THR A 238 16.35 11.85 27.48
N ALA A 239 15.77 13.01 27.75
CA ALA A 239 14.85 13.21 28.86
C ALA A 239 13.61 12.32 28.72
N ASN A 240 13.04 12.20 27.52
CA ASN A 240 11.91 11.30 27.27
C ASN A 240 12.25 9.83 27.57
N ILE A 241 13.45 9.37 27.18
CA ILE A 241 13.93 8.02 27.50
C ILE A 241 14.04 7.85 29.02
N LEU A 242 14.72 8.77 29.71
CA LEU A 242 14.94 8.69 31.15
C LEU A 242 13.64 8.74 31.97
N HIS A 243 12.62 9.44 31.49
CA HIS A 243 11.33 9.54 32.20
C HIS A 243 10.41 8.35 31.96
N ASN A 244 10.57 7.61 30.87
CA ASN A 244 9.59 6.63 30.41
C ASN A 244 10.12 5.20 30.25
N ALA A 245 11.44 5.01 30.34
CA ALA A 245 12.05 3.68 30.34
C ALA A 245 11.79 2.96 31.67
N THR A 246 11.63 1.65 31.58
CA THR A 246 11.44 0.74 32.71
C THR A 246 12.53 -0.33 32.71
N GLU A 247 12.53 -1.22 33.69
CA GLU A 247 13.43 -2.38 33.74
C GLU A 247 13.24 -3.37 32.58
N ASN A 248 12.09 -3.32 31.88
CA ASN A 248 11.78 -4.14 30.71
C ASN A 248 12.05 -3.39 29.39
N SER A 249 12.52 -2.15 29.43
CA SER A 249 12.77 -1.39 28.21
C SER A 249 14.12 -1.75 27.59
N LEU A 250 14.16 -1.81 26.26
CA LEU A 250 15.39 -1.86 25.46
C LEU A 250 15.74 -0.46 24.99
N VAL A 251 16.92 0.05 25.36
CA VAL A 251 17.32 1.45 25.13
C VAL A 251 18.61 1.49 24.32
N LEU A 252 18.55 2.05 23.11
CA LEU A 252 19.71 2.22 22.25
C LEU A 252 20.19 3.67 22.34
N MET A 253 21.38 3.89 22.86
CA MET A 253 21.98 5.24 22.99
C MET A 253 23.22 5.35 22.12
N ASP A 254 23.13 6.12 21.04
CA ASP A 254 24.24 6.35 20.10
C ASP A 254 24.81 7.77 20.27
N GLU A 255 26.02 7.84 20.81
CA GLU A 255 26.90 9.01 20.80
C GLU A 255 26.24 10.32 21.31
N ILE A 256 25.80 10.28 22.57
CA ILE A 256 25.21 11.41 23.31
C ILE A 256 26.27 12.43 23.72
N GLY A 257 25.88 13.70 23.78
CA GLY A 257 26.66 14.82 24.25
C GLY A 257 27.54 15.46 23.17
N ARG A 258 27.30 15.18 21.88
CA ARG A 258 28.16 15.67 20.80
C ARG A 258 27.94 17.13 20.42
N GLY A 259 26.77 17.70 20.72
CA GLY A 259 26.44 19.09 20.40
C GLY A 259 26.98 20.15 21.36
N THR A 260 27.85 19.80 22.32
CA THR A 260 28.32 20.71 23.39
C THR A 260 29.82 20.52 23.69
N SER A 261 30.35 21.24 24.69
CA SER A 261 31.74 21.09 25.13
C SER A 261 32.06 19.65 25.52
N THR A 262 33.30 19.21 25.27
CA THR A 262 33.69 17.80 25.45
C THR A 262 33.41 17.28 26.87
N TYR A 263 33.67 18.09 27.89
CA TYR A 263 33.46 17.71 29.28
C TYR A 263 31.98 17.78 29.68
N ASP A 264 31.22 18.75 29.18
CA ASP A 264 29.78 18.84 29.48
C ASP A 264 29.02 17.68 28.84
N GLY A 265 29.36 17.35 27.59
CA GLY A 265 28.78 16.22 26.86
C GLY A 265 29.08 14.89 27.52
N LEU A 266 30.35 14.67 27.93
CA LEU A 266 30.75 13.48 28.67
C LEU A 266 30.05 13.39 30.03
N SER A 267 29.94 14.51 30.75
CA SER A 267 29.27 14.55 32.07
C SER A 267 27.80 14.18 31.96
N LEU A 268 27.11 14.67 30.93
CA LEU A 268 25.73 14.30 30.64
C LEU A 268 25.59 12.83 30.25
N ALA A 269 26.45 12.34 29.34
CA ALA A 269 26.44 10.94 28.93
C ALA A 269 26.67 10.00 30.13
N TRP A 270 27.62 10.35 31.01
CA TRP A 270 27.90 9.59 32.24
C TRP A 270 26.70 9.58 33.18
N ALA A 271 26.13 10.74 33.49
CA ALA A 271 24.99 10.85 34.39
C ALA A 271 23.74 10.12 33.85
N CYS A 272 23.50 10.20 32.53
CA CYS A 272 22.40 9.47 31.88
C CYS A 272 22.62 7.96 31.94
N ALA A 273 23.85 7.50 31.63
CA ALA A 273 24.19 6.09 31.69
C ALA A 273 24.04 5.54 33.12
N GLU A 274 24.54 6.27 34.13
CA GLU A 274 24.39 5.90 35.53
C GLU A 274 22.91 5.82 35.95
N ASN A 275 22.08 6.77 35.52
CA ASN A 275 20.65 6.77 35.83
C ASN A 275 19.95 5.55 35.22
N LEU A 276 20.20 5.26 33.94
CA LEU A 276 19.65 4.09 33.26
C LEU A 276 20.11 2.77 33.90
N ALA A 277 21.38 2.66 34.29
CA ALA A 277 21.93 1.44 34.90
C ALA A 277 21.46 1.20 36.34
N ASN A 278 21.46 2.24 37.18
CA ASN A 278 21.31 2.10 38.63
C ASN A 278 19.89 2.36 39.13
N LYS A 279 19.20 3.36 38.54
CA LYS A 279 17.84 3.72 38.96
C LYS A 279 16.78 2.96 38.17
N ILE A 280 16.82 3.07 36.84
CA ILE A 280 15.81 2.49 35.95
C ILE A 280 16.02 0.99 35.75
N LYS A 281 17.30 0.59 35.63
CA LYS A 281 17.73 -0.80 35.42
C LYS A 281 17.28 -1.42 34.08
N ALA A 282 17.12 -0.58 33.05
CA ALA A 282 16.77 -0.99 31.68
C ALA A 282 17.88 -1.82 31.00
N LEU A 283 17.54 -2.48 29.89
CA LEU A 283 18.49 -3.15 28.98
C LEU A 283 19.02 -2.11 27.98
N ILE A 284 20.33 -1.85 27.98
CA ILE A 284 21.01 -0.76 27.24
C ILE A 284 22.19 -1.30 26.44
#